data_AF-A0A2A5DBM3-F1
#
_entry.id   AF-A0A2A5DBM3-F1
#
_cell.length_a   1.000
_cell.length_b   1.000
_cell.length_c   1.000
_cell.angle_alpha   90.00
_cell.angle_beta   90.00
_cell.angle_gamma   90.00
#
_symmetry.space_group_name_H-M   'P 1'
#
loop_
_entity.id
_entity.type
_entity.pdbx_description
1 polymer ?
#
loop_
_entity_poly.entity_id
_entity_poly.type
_entity_poly.pdbx_seq_one_letter_code
_entity_poly.pdbx_strand_id
1 'polypeptide(L)'
;MKLNIYKRKNKMGLIAKENGSTDFKKVSAGVHESNCISIWDIGTQENKKFEKFNRKIMIQWEVDELVDVEGVEKPMTILKEYTLSLNDKSNLRADLVSWRGRDFTEAELDGFDLKDILGKPCQLNVVHRENGGKTYANILAIMPKGKSQSGDPVNNLSFYSIDDSGFDYPEGLPEWIIKKVEQSDEFKSFSPKVETVSEGEEGCPF
;
A
#
# COMPACT_ATOMS: atom_id res chain seq x y z
N MET A 1 37.86 -40.34 -41.08
CA MET A 1 36.65 -40.60 -40.25
C MET A 1 37.16 -40.94 -38.85
N LYS A 2 37.06 -40.15 -37.78
CA LYS A 2 35.97 -39.33 -37.22
C LYS A 2 36.58 -38.10 -36.50
N LEU A 3 35.97 -36.93 -36.64
CA LEU A 3 36.30 -35.72 -35.87
C LEU A 3 35.47 -35.72 -34.59
N ASN A 4 36.11 -35.72 -33.42
CA ASN A 4 35.43 -35.77 -32.12
C ASN A 4 35.16 -34.34 -31.64
N ILE A 5 33.95 -33.82 -31.90
CA ILE A 5 33.53 -32.47 -31.47
C ILE A 5 32.96 -32.61 -30.06
N TYR A 6 33.77 -32.30 -29.05
CA TYR A 6 33.26 -32.07 -27.70
C TYR A 6 32.41 -30.78 -27.71
N LYS A 7 31.09 -30.93 -27.65
CA LYS A 7 30.16 -29.83 -27.33
C LYS A 7 30.55 -29.28 -25.95
N ARG A 8 31.14 -28.08 -25.91
CA ARG A 8 31.21 -27.27 -24.69
C ARG A 8 29.77 -27.06 -24.19
N LYS A 9 29.42 -27.66 -23.05
CA LYS A 9 28.23 -27.27 -22.28
C LYS A 9 28.41 -25.79 -21.92
N ASN A 10 27.51 -24.93 -22.42
CA ASN A 10 27.44 -23.55 -21.93
C ASN A 10 27.22 -23.59 -20.42
N LYS A 11 28.20 -23.05 -19.70
CA LYS A 11 28.16 -22.82 -18.27
C LYS A 11 27.08 -21.76 -18.04
N MET A 12 25.92 -22.15 -17.50
CA MET A 12 24.91 -21.20 -17.03
C MET A 12 25.51 -20.44 -15.84
N GLY A 13 26.02 -19.23 -16.11
CA GLY A 13 26.56 -18.35 -15.08
C GLY A 13 25.45 -17.75 -14.23
N LEU A 14 25.79 -17.36 -13.00
CA LEU A 14 25.01 -16.46 -12.16
C LEU A 14 25.00 -15.08 -12.83
N ILE A 15 24.07 -14.86 -13.76
CA ILE A 15 23.95 -13.59 -14.47
C ILE A 15 23.12 -12.65 -13.61
N ALA A 16 23.78 -11.66 -13.01
CA ALA A 16 23.11 -10.48 -12.51
C ALA A 16 22.52 -9.72 -13.71
N LYS A 17 21.20 -9.60 -13.78
CA LYS A 17 20.53 -8.69 -14.71
C LYS A 17 20.37 -7.35 -14.02
N GLU A 18 20.55 -6.28 -14.76
CA GLU A 18 20.04 -4.98 -14.34
C GLU A 18 18.53 -5.14 -14.11
N ASN A 19 18.08 -4.91 -12.87
CA ASN A 19 16.67 -4.71 -12.61
C ASN A 19 16.32 -3.35 -13.20
N GLY A 20 16.21 -3.30 -14.54
CA GLY A 20 15.67 -2.15 -15.24
C GLY A 20 14.35 -1.82 -14.57
N SER A 21 14.21 -0.56 -14.15
CA SER A 21 12.98 0.00 -13.61
C SER A 21 11.84 -0.47 -14.50
N THR A 22 11.11 -1.52 -14.10
CA THR A 22 9.95 -1.95 -14.85
C THR A 22 9.00 -0.80 -14.73
N ASP A 23 8.84 -0.03 -15.80
CA ASP A 23 7.88 1.06 -15.86
C ASP A 23 6.51 0.37 -15.84
N PHE A 24 6.05 0.03 -14.64
CA PHE A 24 4.70 -0.47 -14.43
C PHE A 24 3.75 0.55 -15.06
N LYS A 25 2.77 0.03 -15.81
CA LYS A 25 1.72 0.85 -16.39
C LYS A 25 1.10 1.66 -15.25
N LYS A 26 1.13 2.98 -15.38
CA LYS A 26 0.59 3.91 -14.39
C LYS A 26 -0.83 4.24 -14.82
N VAL A 27 -1.75 4.37 -13.87
CA VAL A 27 -3.09 4.90 -14.15
C VAL A 27 -2.95 6.25 -14.86
N SER A 28 -3.69 6.43 -15.94
CA SER A 28 -3.64 7.65 -16.74
C SER A 28 -4.01 8.88 -15.89
N ALA A 29 -3.54 10.06 -16.29
CA ALA A 29 -3.99 11.29 -15.64
C ALA A 29 -5.39 11.64 -16.15
N GLY A 30 -6.31 11.97 -15.24
CA GLY A 30 -7.70 12.22 -15.60
C GLY A 30 -8.68 11.82 -14.51
N VAL A 31 -9.96 11.87 -14.86
CA VAL A 31 -11.05 11.41 -13.99
C VAL A 31 -11.36 9.96 -14.31
N HIS A 32 -11.37 9.12 -13.27
CA HIS A 32 -11.64 7.69 -13.36
C HIS A 32 -12.86 7.32 -12.52
N GLU A 33 -13.71 6.45 -13.06
CA GLU A 33 -14.66 5.69 -12.27
C GLU A 33 -13.89 4.65 -11.43
N SER A 34 -14.20 4.52 -10.15
CA SER A 34 -13.40 3.73 -9.22
C SER A 34 -14.22 3.15 -8.07
N ASN A 35 -13.73 2.05 -7.48
CA ASN A 35 -14.28 1.46 -6.27
C ASN A 35 -13.18 1.30 -5.23
N CYS A 36 -13.46 1.62 -3.96
CA CYS A 36 -12.53 1.30 -2.88
C CYS A 36 -12.53 -0.20 -2.63
N ILE A 37 -11.39 -0.85 -2.84
CA ILE A 37 -11.27 -2.31 -2.74
C ILE A 37 -10.47 -2.74 -1.54
N SER A 38 -9.57 -1.89 -1.02
CA SER A 38 -8.74 -2.28 0.10
C SER A 38 -8.51 -1.16 1.10
N ILE A 39 -8.48 -1.53 2.38
CA ILE A 39 -8.09 -0.66 3.49
C ILE A 39 -7.20 -1.46 4.42
N TRP A 40 -5.96 -1.02 4.57
CA TRP A 40 -4.97 -1.71 5.38
C TRP A 40 -4.36 -0.75 6.40
N ASP A 41 -4.46 -1.10 7.67
CA ASP A 41 -3.64 -0.50 8.71
C ASP A 41 -2.19 -0.98 8.58
N ILE A 42 -1.27 -0.03 8.49
CA ILE A 42 0.17 -0.32 8.44
C ILE A 42 0.89 0.08 9.73
N GLY A 43 0.13 0.43 10.78
CA GLY A 43 0.65 0.75 12.10
C GLY A 43 1.33 2.11 12.18
N THR A 44 2.02 2.33 13.30
CA THR A 44 2.74 3.55 13.61
C THR A 44 4.08 3.57 12.89
N GLN A 45 4.19 4.50 11.93
CA GLN A 45 5.34 4.65 11.06
C GLN A 45 6.13 5.91 11.39
N GLU A 46 7.46 5.81 11.32
CA GLU A 46 8.37 6.93 11.53
C GLU A 46 8.46 7.82 10.28
N ASN A 47 8.20 9.11 10.46
CA ASN A 47 8.52 10.13 9.48
C ASN A 47 9.93 10.66 9.71
N LYS A 48 10.91 10.08 9.03
CA LYS A 48 12.34 10.44 9.15
C LYS A 48 12.65 11.92 8.91
N LYS A 49 11.82 12.63 8.15
CA LYS A 49 12.04 14.06 7.86
C LYS A 49 11.65 14.96 9.04
N PHE A 50 10.68 14.54 9.83
CA PHE A 50 10.11 15.33 10.93
C PHE A 50 10.28 14.66 12.30
N GLU A 51 10.93 13.49 12.35
CA GLU A 51 11.11 12.68 13.56
C GLU A 51 9.78 12.43 14.31
N LYS A 52 8.72 12.22 13.54
CA LYS A 52 7.36 12.01 14.07
C LYS A 52 6.86 10.61 13.78
N PHE A 53 6.30 9.98 14.79
CA PHE A 53 5.59 8.72 14.67
C PHE A 53 4.11 8.99 14.46
N ASN A 54 3.52 8.39 13.43
CA ASN A 54 2.09 8.54 13.15
C ASN A 54 1.52 7.18 12.74
N ARG A 55 0.35 6.83 13.26
CA ARG A 55 -0.41 5.68 12.75
C ARG A 55 -0.83 5.94 11.31
N LYS A 56 -0.57 4.99 10.43
CA LYS A 56 -0.76 5.10 8.98
C LYS A 56 -1.70 4.03 8.48
N ILE A 57 -2.50 4.38 7.49
CA ILE A 57 -3.32 3.45 6.72
C ILE A 57 -3.03 3.61 5.23
N MET A 58 -3.35 2.58 4.46
CA MET A 58 -3.37 2.63 3.00
C MET A 58 -4.78 2.29 2.53
N ILE A 59 -5.30 3.14 1.66
CA ILE A 59 -6.57 2.89 0.97
C ILE A 59 -6.24 2.67 -0.50
N GLN A 60 -6.79 1.61 -1.08
CA GLN A 60 -6.63 1.24 -2.47
C GLN A 60 -7.97 1.26 -3.19
N TRP A 61 -7.93 1.76 -4.42
CA TRP A 61 -9.05 1.76 -5.34
C TRP A 61 -8.67 0.99 -6.60
N GLU A 62 -9.63 0.29 -7.18
CA GLU A 62 -9.58 -0.08 -8.58
C GLU A 62 -10.16 1.03 -9.44
N VAL A 63 -9.68 1.16 -10.67
CA VAL A 63 -10.14 2.15 -11.66
C VAL A 63 -10.70 1.47 -12.90
N ASP A 64 -11.50 2.20 -13.68
CA ASP A 64 -12.04 1.78 -14.97
C ASP A 64 -10.98 1.44 -16.05
N GLU A 65 -9.74 1.91 -15.87
CA GLU A 65 -8.63 1.57 -16.76
C GLU A 65 -8.18 0.11 -16.56
N LEU A 66 -8.05 -0.65 -17.66
CA LEU A 66 -7.66 -2.06 -17.63
C LEU A 66 -6.15 -2.24 -17.90
N VAL A 67 -5.60 -3.34 -17.38
CA VAL A 67 -4.26 -3.84 -17.68
C VAL A 67 -4.32 -5.34 -17.93
N ASP A 68 -3.56 -5.80 -18.93
CA ASP A 68 -3.37 -7.23 -19.17
C ASP A 68 -2.43 -7.80 -18.11
N VAL A 69 -2.93 -8.79 -17.38
CA VAL A 69 -2.14 -9.59 -16.45
C VAL A 69 -2.29 -11.04 -16.87
N GLU A 70 -1.24 -11.58 -17.49
CA GLU A 70 -1.18 -12.97 -17.95
C GLU A 70 -2.30 -13.33 -18.94
N GLY A 71 -2.66 -12.41 -19.84
CA GLY A 71 -3.73 -12.62 -20.83
C GLY A 71 -5.14 -12.40 -20.29
N VAL A 72 -5.29 -11.92 -19.05
CA VAL A 72 -6.56 -11.54 -18.45
C VAL A 72 -6.59 -10.04 -18.21
N GLU A 73 -7.54 -9.34 -18.83
CA GLU A 73 -7.78 -7.93 -18.56
C GLU A 73 -8.33 -7.77 -17.14
N LYS A 74 -7.64 -6.97 -16.31
CA LYS A 74 -8.06 -6.63 -14.96
C LYS A 74 -8.06 -5.11 -14.75
N PRO A 75 -8.97 -4.58 -13.94
CA PRO A 75 -8.90 -3.20 -13.49
C PRO A 75 -7.56 -2.88 -12.86
N MET A 76 -6.97 -1.76 -13.27
CA MET A 76 -5.79 -1.21 -12.62
C MET A 76 -6.16 -0.74 -11.22
N THR A 77 -5.14 -0.64 -10.36
CA THR A 77 -5.33 -0.14 -9.00
C THR A 77 -4.42 1.04 -8.72
N ILE A 78 -4.90 1.95 -7.87
CA ILE A 78 -4.14 3.06 -7.32
C ILE A 78 -4.39 3.14 -5.82
N LEU A 79 -3.39 3.57 -5.06
CA LEU A 79 -3.49 3.68 -3.61
C LEU A 79 -3.01 5.03 -3.11
N LYS A 80 -3.45 5.38 -1.91
CA LYS A 80 -2.98 6.56 -1.18
C LYS A 80 -2.77 6.21 0.28
N GLU A 81 -1.63 6.64 0.81
CA GLU A 81 -1.27 6.50 2.21
C GLU A 81 -1.78 7.71 3.00
N TYR A 82 -2.37 7.46 4.17
CA TYR A 82 -2.87 8.49 5.07
C TYR A 82 -2.31 8.33 6.46
N THR A 83 -2.21 9.44 7.19
CA THR A 83 -2.21 9.39 8.66
C THR A 83 -3.63 9.09 9.14
N LEU A 84 -3.79 8.14 10.04
CA LEU A 84 -5.07 7.77 10.65
C LEU A 84 -5.49 8.87 11.65
N SER A 85 -6.14 9.91 11.13
CA SER A 85 -6.62 11.03 11.93
C SER A 85 -7.79 11.71 11.23
N LEU A 86 -8.80 12.14 12.00
CA LEU A 86 -9.94 12.94 11.54
C LEU A 86 -9.90 14.38 12.07
N ASN A 87 -8.71 14.90 12.41
CA ASN A 87 -8.59 16.32 12.73
C ASN A 87 -8.93 17.19 11.49
N ASP A 88 -9.26 18.45 11.75
CA ASP A 88 -9.67 19.45 10.74
C ASP A 88 -8.67 19.66 9.60
N LYS A 89 -7.39 19.36 9.85
CA LYS A 89 -6.27 19.53 8.89
C LYS A 89 -5.82 18.21 8.26
N SER A 90 -6.49 17.09 8.55
CA SER A 90 -6.05 15.79 8.05
C SER A 90 -6.51 15.60 6.61
N ASN A 91 -5.60 15.10 5.77
CA ASN A 91 -5.94 14.76 4.39
C ASN A 91 -7.01 13.66 4.33
N LEU A 92 -6.98 12.72 5.30
CA LEU A 92 -7.98 11.65 5.39
C LEU A 92 -9.39 12.23 5.57
N ARG A 93 -9.58 13.16 6.51
CA ARG A 93 -10.87 13.83 6.71
C ARG A 93 -11.28 14.61 5.49
N ALA A 94 -10.38 15.40 4.91
CA ALA A 94 -10.67 16.21 3.73
C ALA A 94 -11.17 15.36 2.56
N ASP A 95 -10.48 14.25 2.26
CA ASP A 95 -10.88 13.34 1.19
C ASP A 95 -12.17 12.58 1.51
N LEU A 96 -12.40 12.17 2.77
CA LEU A 96 -13.65 11.51 3.18
C LEU A 96 -14.85 12.46 3.13
N VAL A 97 -14.70 13.74 3.51
CA VAL A 97 -15.76 14.74 3.38
C VAL A 97 -16.12 14.96 1.91
N SER A 98 -15.10 15.14 1.07
CA SER A 98 -15.28 15.33 -0.38
C SER A 98 -16.00 14.13 -0.99
N TRP A 99 -15.57 12.91 -0.67
CA TRP A 99 -16.16 11.69 -1.20
C TRP A 99 -17.59 11.44 -0.69
N ARG A 100 -17.86 11.69 0.59
CA ARG A 100 -19.20 11.51 1.18
C ARG A 100 -20.17 12.63 0.79
N GLY A 101 -19.67 13.74 0.28
CA GLY A 101 -20.47 14.91 -0.08
C GLY A 101 -21.09 15.63 1.13
N ARG A 102 -20.58 15.38 2.34
CA ARG A 102 -21.04 16.01 3.59
C ARG A 102 -19.95 15.98 4.66
N ASP A 103 -20.05 16.93 5.59
CA ASP A 103 -19.20 16.96 6.76
C ASP A 103 -19.47 15.79 7.73
N PHE A 104 -18.48 15.55 8.60
CA PHE A 104 -18.61 14.67 9.75
C PHE A 104 -19.47 15.32 10.83
N THR A 105 -20.34 14.53 11.44
CA THR A 105 -21.00 14.91 12.71
C THR A 105 -20.04 14.73 13.89
N GLU A 106 -20.33 15.34 15.05
CA GLU A 106 -19.51 15.14 16.27
C GLU A 106 -19.37 13.66 16.63
N ALA A 107 -20.46 12.90 16.58
CA ALA A 107 -20.44 11.46 16.86
C ALA A 107 -19.56 10.67 15.88
N GLU A 108 -19.50 11.07 14.61
CA GLU A 108 -18.62 10.42 13.63
C GLU A 108 -17.15 10.85 13.79
N LEU A 109 -16.89 12.03 14.37
CA LEU A 109 -15.53 12.45 14.72
C LEU A 109 -15.00 11.71 15.96
N ASP A 110 -15.88 11.31 16.87
CA ASP A 110 -15.53 10.47 18.02
C ASP A 110 -15.16 9.04 17.57
N GLY A 111 -15.75 8.56 16.46
CA GLY A 111 -15.38 7.29 15.85
C GLY A 111 -16.08 7.08 14.51
N PHE A 112 -15.28 6.84 13.47
CA PHE A 112 -15.77 6.47 12.14
C PHE A 112 -15.13 5.15 11.72
N ASP A 113 -15.95 4.14 11.41
CA ASP A 113 -15.45 2.86 10.92
C ASP A 113 -15.07 2.98 9.44
N LEU A 114 -13.78 2.81 9.13
CA LEU A 114 -13.30 2.84 7.75
C LEU A 114 -13.82 1.65 6.94
N LYS A 115 -14.33 0.58 7.54
CA LYS A 115 -15.03 -0.48 6.78
C LYS A 115 -16.26 0.08 6.04
N ASP A 116 -16.86 1.17 6.50
CA ASP A 116 -18.05 1.77 5.88
C ASP A 116 -17.81 2.30 4.46
N ILE A 117 -16.56 2.61 4.11
CA ILE A 117 -16.17 3.07 2.76
C ILE A 117 -15.64 1.94 1.87
N LEU A 118 -15.45 0.74 2.41
CA LEU A 118 -15.01 -0.43 1.64
C LEU A 118 -16.08 -0.86 0.64
N GLY A 119 -15.68 -1.14 -0.59
CA GLY A 119 -16.57 -1.45 -1.71
C GLY A 119 -17.37 -0.26 -2.22
N LYS A 120 -17.19 0.96 -1.68
CA LYS A 120 -17.96 2.12 -2.14
C LYS A 120 -17.40 2.67 -3.45
N PRO A 121 -18.27 3.03 -4.40
CA PRO A 121 -17.86 3.69 -5.63
C PRO A 121 -17.51 5.17 -5.41
N CYS A 122 -16.60 5.68 -6.23
CA CYS A 122 -16.17 7.07 -6.27
C CYS A 122 -15.71 7.48 -7.67
N GLN A 123 -15.46 8.78 -7.84
CA GLN A 123 -14.66 9.30 -8.94
C GLN A 123 -13.32 9.79 -8.40
N LEU A 124 -12.23 9.32 -9.01
CA LEU A 124 -10.87 9.75 -8.67
C LEU A 124 -10.36 10.72 -9.73
N ASN A 125 -9.83 11.86 -9.30
CA ASN A 125 -9.00 12.70 -10.16
C ASN A 125 -7.53 12.34 -9.96
N VAL A 126 -6.93 11.72 -10.97
CA VAL A 126 -5.53 11.27 -10.97
C VAL A 126 -4.66 12.31 -11.68
N VAL A 127 -3.55 12.69 -11.04
CA VAL A 127 -2.54 13.58 -11.62
C VAL A 127 -1.18 12.91 -11.64
N HIS A 128 -0.40 13.22 -12.66
CA HIS A 128 0.99 12.79 -12.75
C HIS A 128 1.89 13.85 -12.10
N ARG A 129 2.77 13.41 -11.18
CA ARG A 129 3.77 14.26 -10.54
C ARG A 129 5.14 13.66 -10.70
N GLU A 130 6.13 14.49 -11.00
CA GLU A 130 7.52 14.07 -11.07
C GLU A 130 8.18 14.15 -9.69
N ASN A 131 8.93 13.11 -9.33
CA ASN A 131 9.79 13.10 -8.15
C ASN A 131 11.06 12.32 -8.46
N GLY A 132 12.22 12.94 -8.29
CA GLY A 132 13.51 12.29 -8.55
C GLY A 132 13.67 11.77 -9.99
N GLY A 133 13.10 12.47 -10.98
CA GLY A 133 13.14 12.09 -12.40
C GLY A 133 12.19 10.94 -12.78
N LYS A 134 11.32 10.50 -11.86
CA LYS A 134 10.27 9.51 -12.14
C LYS A 134 8.88 10.12 -12.01
N THR A 135 7.99 9.76 -12.92
CA THR A 135 6.59 10.17 -12.90
C THR A 135 5.76 9.20 -12.05
N TYR A 136 4.91 9.73 -11.18
CA TYR A 136 4.00 8.96 -10.33
C TYR A 136 2.56 9.41 -10.56
N ALA A 137 1.64 8.45 -10.71
CA ALA A 137 0.21 8.72 -10.65
C ALA A 137 -0.20 8.92 -9.19
N ASN A 138 -0.87 10.03 -8.90
CA ASN A 138 -1.30 10.40 -7.56
C ASN A 138 -2.78 10.79 -7.57
N ILE A 139 -3.51 10.40 -6.54
CA ILE A 139 -4.90 10.81 -6.35
C ILE A 139 -4.91 12.25 -5.82
N LEU A 140 -5.39 13.18 -6.64
CA LEU A 140 -5.55 14.58 -6.28
C LEU A 140 -6.82 14.82 -5.48
N ALA A 141 -7.93 14.22 -5.91
CA ALA A 141 -9.24 14.41 -5.29
C ALA A 141 -10.11 13.15 -5.42
N ILE A 142 -11.00 12.95 -4.46
CA ILE A 142 -11.99 11.88 -4.42
C ILE A 142 -13.37 12.51 -4.35
N MET A 143 -14.24 12.14 -5.29
CA MET A 143 -15.59 12.71 -5.43
C MET A 143 -16.64 11.59 -5.32
N PRO A 144 -17.88 11.92 -4.93
CA PRO A 144 -18.98 10.96 -4.94
C PRO A 144 -19.16 10.40 -6.35
N LYS A 145 -19.61 9.14 -6.45
CA LYS A 145 -19.87 8.53 -7.74
C LYS A 145 -20.90 9.31 -8.56
N GLY A 146 -20.77 9.25 -9.89
CA GLY A 146 -21.79 9.76 -10.80
C GLY A 146 -23.09 8.96 -10.68
N LYS A 147 -24.24 9.57 -11.04
CA LYS A 147 -25.56 8.91 -10.95
C LYS A 147 -25.67 7.64 -11.80
N SER A 148 -24.87 7.52 -12.87
CA SER A 148 -24.88 6.42 -13.83
C SER A 148 -23.80 5.35 -13.61
N GLN A 149 -22.90 5.54 -12.66
CA GLN A 149 -21.75 4.67 -12.44
C GLN A 149 -22.17 3.34 -11.77
N SER A 150 -21.76 2.21 -12.37
CA SER A 150 -21.90 0.87 -11.79
C SER A 150 -21.14 0.79 -10.47
N GLY A 151 -21.74 0.19 -9.46
CA GLY A 151 -21.28 0.30 -8.08
C GLY A 151 -20.47 -0.87 -7.54
N ASP A 152 -20.38 -1.97 -8.30
CA ASP A 152 -19.79 -3.20 -7.78
C ASP A 152 -18.32 -3.33 -8.18
N PRO A 153 -17.43 -3.63 -7.23
CA PRO A 153 -16.02 -3.85 -7.52
C PRO A 153 -15.80 -5.18 -8.25
N VAL A 154 -14.79 -5.21 -9.12
CA VAL A 154 -14.35 -6.43 -9.82
C VAL A 154 -13.34 -7.21 -8.97
N ASN A 155 -12.42 -6.51 -8.32
CA ASN A 155 -11.46 -7.13 -7.41
C ASN A 155 -12.10 -7.45 -6.04
N ASN A 156 -11.57 -8.48 -5.38
CA ASN A 156 -12.02 -8.84 -4.03
C ASN A 156 -11.71 -7.72 -3.03
N LEU A 157 -12.63 -7.55 -2.08
CA LEU A 157 -12.45 -6.61 -0.99
C LEU A 157 -11.44 -7.13 0.03
N SER A 158 -10.53 -6.26 0.47
CA SER A 158 -9.49 -6.59 1.46
C SER A 158 -9.47 -5.58 2.59
N PHE A 159 -9.64 -6.04 3.82
CA PHE A 159 -9.54 -5.20 5.00
C PHE A 159 -8.56 -5.81 6.00
N TYR A 160 -7.69 -4.98 6.57
CA TYR A 160 -6.80 -5.38 7.66
C TYR A 160 -6.64 -4.26 8.68
N SER A 161 -6.76 -4.62 9.96
CA SER A 161 -6.54 -3.74 11.12
C SER A 161 -5.65 -4.44 12.13
N ILE A 162 -4.59 -3.78 12.57
CA ILE A 162 -3.70 -4.31 13.61
C ILE A 162 -4.45 -4.44 14.94
N ASP A 163 -5.42 -3.54 15.22
CA ASP A 163 -6.22 -3.60 16.44
C ASP A 163 -7.18 -4.80 16.47
N ASP A 164 -7.68 -5.21 15.30
CA ASP A 164 -8.64 -6.32 15.19
C ASP A 164 -7.94 -7.68 15.14
N SER A 165 -6.85 -7.78 14.37
CA SER A 165 -6.22 -9.06 14.00
C SER A 165 -4.78 -9.21 14.51
N GLY A 166 -4.22 -8.20 15.17
CA GLY A 166 -2.82 -8.19 15.55
C GLY A 166 -1.93 -8.40 14.32
N PHE A 167 -1.02 -9.36 14.39
CA PHE A 167 -0.12 -9.74 13.29
C PHE A 167 -0.50 -11.07 12.63
N ASP A 168 -1.75 -11.53 12.82
CA ASP A 168 -2.34 -12.61 12.04
C ASP A 168 -2.92 -12.03 10.75
N TYR A 169 -2.19 -12.22 9.65
CA TYR A 169 -2.50 -11.57 8.37
C TYR A 169 -3.58 -12.35 7.61
N PRO A 170 -4.62 -11.68 7.05
CA PRO A 170 -5.62 -12.34 6.24
C PRO A 170 -5.01 -12.91 4.95
N GLU A 171 -5.60 -13.99 4.44
CA GLU A 171 -5.21 -14.57 3.16
C GLU A 171 -5.32 -13.53 2.03
N GLY A 172 -4.28 -13.44 1.20
CA GLY A 172 -4.23 -12.50 0.08
C GLY A 172 -3.74 -11.09 0.43
N LEU A 173 -3.34 -10.82 1.68
CA LEU A 173 -2.66 -9.56 2.01
C LEU A 173 -1.31 -9.48 1.25
N PRO A 174 -1.05 -8.41 0.47
CA PRO A 174 0.18 -8.34 -0.30
C PRO A 174 1.44 -8.34 0.57
N GLU A 175 2.47 -9.09 0.18
CA GLU A 175 3.73 -9.19 0.93
C GLU A 175 4.38 -7.83 1.24
N TRP A 176 4.24 -6.86 0.33
CA TRP A 176 4.80 -5.53 0.52
C TRP A 176 4.05 -4.71 1.58
N ILE A 177 2.75 -4.99 1.81
CA ILE A 177 1.98 -4.43 2.93
C ILE A 177 2.45 -5.07 4.24
N ILE A 178 2.60 -6.40 4.27
CA ILE A 178 3.14 -7.11 5.45
C ILE A 178 4.50 -6.52 5.85
N LYS A 179 5.42 -6.36 4.90
CA LYS A 179 6.73 -5.72 5.14
C LYS A 179 6.64 -4.29 5.67
N LYS A 180 5.58 -3.53 5.32
CA LYS A 180 5.34 -2.21 5.90
C LYS A 180 4.83 -2.30 7.33
N VAL A 181 3.92 -3.23 7.62
CA VAL A 181 3.43 -3.51 8.98
C VAL A 181 4.59 -3.94 9.88
N GLU A 182 5.50 -4.79 9.41
CA GLU A 182 6.69 -5.22 10.18
C GLU A 182 7.66 -4.07 10.53
N GLN A 183 7.59 -2.95 9.80
CA GLN A 183 8.37 -1.74 10.10
C GLN A 183 7.72 -0.85 11.17
N SER A 184 6.47 -1.14 11.53
CA SER A 184 5.71 -0.37 12.53
C SER A 184 6.28 -0.51 13.94
N ASP A 185 5.96 0.45 14.80
CA ASP A 185 6.35 0.42 16.21
C ASP A 185 5.65 -0.71 16.98
N GLU A 186 4.40 -1.01 16.61
CA GLU A 186 3.59 -2.09 17.18
C GLU A 186 4.28 -3.44 16.96
N PHE A 187 4.76 -3.73 15.75
CA PHE A 187 5.45 -4.98 15.44
C PHE A 187 6.82 -5.08 16.14
N LYS A 188 7.57 -3.98 16.19
CA LYS A 188 8.87 -3.92 16.88
C LYS A 188 8.75 -4.11 18.38
N SER A 189 7.68 -3.59 18.97
CA SER A 189 7.39 -3.74 20.39
C SER A 189 6.87 -5.14 20.74
N PHE A 190 6.18 -5.79 19.81
CA PHE A 190 5.69 -7.17 19.94
C PHE A 190 6.79 -8.22 19.77
N SER A 191 7.73 -8.00 18.84
CA SER A 191 8.90 -8.86 18.70
C SER A 191 9.74 -8.79 19.98
N PRO A 192 10.00 -9.90 20.70
CA PRO A 192 10.84 -9.86 21.88
C PRO A 192 12.21 -9.31 21.46
N LYS A 193 12.66 -8.24 22.13
CA LYS A 193 14.03 -7.76 22.01
C LYS A 193 14.93 -8.97 22.19
N VAL A 194 15.68 -9.33 21.14
CA VAL A 194 16.81 -10.24 21.29
C VAL A 194 17.75 -9.52 22.24
N GLU A 195 17.74 -9.91 23.52
CA GLU A 195 18.72 -9.45 24.50
C GLU A 195 20.09 -9.86 23.96
N THR A 196 20.83 -8.89 23.44
CA THR A 196 22.26 -9.04 23.22
C THR A 196 22.89 -9.21 24.59
N VAL A 197 23.16 -10.47 24.96
CA VAL A 197 24.01 -10.80 26.10
C VAL A 197 25.38 -10.18 25.80
N SER A 198 25.72 -9.10 26.50
CA SER A 198 27.08 -8.61 26.56
C SER A 198 27.91 -9.67 27.27
N GLU A 199 28.81 -10.33 26.55
CA GLU A 199 29.86 -11.16 27.14
C GLU A 199 30.60 -10.30 28.18
N GLY A 200 30.44 -10.68 29.45
CA GLY A 200 31.19 -10.10 30.54
C GLY A 200 32.66 -10.46 30.40
N GLU A 201 33.51 -9.45 30.55
CA GLU A 201 34.94 -9.61 30.76
C GLU A 201 35.17 -10.50 31.99
N GLU A 202 35.49 -11.79 31.79
CA GLU A 202 36.11 -12.60 32.83
C GLU A 202 37.60 -12.23 32.90
N GLY A 203 37.93 -11.49 33.95
CA GLY A 203 39.30 -11.13 34.30
C GLY A 203 40.16 -12.36 34.57
N CYS A 204 41.39 -12.33 34.05
CA CYS A 204 42.46 -13.23 34.43
C CYS A 204 42.73 -13.20 35.94
N PRO A 205 42.89 -14.35 36.61
CA PRO A 205 43.72 -14.45 37.79
C PRO A 205 45.07 -15.07 37.43
N PHE A 206 46.14 -14.32 37.74
CA PHE A 206 47.54 -14.67 38.01
C PHE A 206 48.15 -15.96 37.41
#